data_AF-A0A356K733-F1
#
_entry.id   AF-A0A356K733-F1
#
_cell.length_a   1.000
_cell.length_b   1.000
_cell.length_c   1.000
_cell.angle_alpha   90.00
_cell.angle_beta   90.00
_cell.angle_gamma   90.00
#
_symmetry.space_group_name_H-M   'P 1'
#
loop_
_entity.id
_entity.type
_entity.pdbx_description
1 polymer ?
#
loop_
_entity_poly.entity_id
_entity_poly.type
_entity_poly.pdbx_seq_one_letter_code
_entity_poly.pdbx_strand_id
1 'polypeptide(L)' 'MKKAKNAIVILLDSLNRHMIGNYGGTEFETPNINRFAQRAVRFNRHFTGSLPCMPARHDILCG' A
#
# COMPACT_ATOMS: atom_id res chain seq x y z
N MET A 1 -13.70 11.98 18.39
CA MET A 1 -12.54 11.07 18.19
C MET A 1 -11.25 11.81 18.52
N LYS A 2 -10.31 11.17 19.22
CA LYS A 2 -9.00 11.78 19.52
C LYS A 2 -8.19 11.92 18.22
N LYS A 3 -7.63 13.10 17.96
CA LYS A 3 -6.80 13.35 16.76
C LYS A 3 -5.59 12.41 16.76
N ALA A 4 -5.31 11.78 15.63
CA ALA A 4 -4.11 10.97 15.47
C ALA A 4 -2.87 11.88 15.59
N LYS A 5 -1.90 11.47 16.41
CA LYS A 5 -0.66 12.22 16.64
C LYS A 5 0.46 11.84 15.68
N ASN A 6 0.43 10.61 15.19
CA ASN A 6 1.49 10.04 14.35
C ASN A 6 0.86 9.50 13.06
N ALA A 7 1.58 9.67 11.95
CA ALA A 7 1.30 9.03 10.68
C ALA A 7 2.50 8.17 10.30
N ILE A 8 2.25 6.96 9.79
CA ILE A 8 3.28 6.04 9.32
C ILE A 8 2.96 5.72 7.86
N VAL A 9 3.90 6.01 6.97
CA VAL A 9 3.80 5.69 5.54
C VAL A 9 4.72 4.50 5.28
N ILE A 10 4.15 3.39 4.79
CA ILE A 10 4.90 2.20 4.39
C ILE A 10 4.82 2.10 2.88
N LEU A 11 5.95 2.26 2.21
CA LEU A 11 6.09 2.08 0.77
C LEU A 11 6.84 0.76 0.51
N LEU A 12 6.24 -0.09 -0.34
CA LEU A 12 6.83 -1.37 -0.73
C LEU A 12 7.34 -1.24 -2.16
N ASP A 13 8.64 -1.47 -2.36
CA ASP A 13 9.27 -1.30 -3.68
C ASP A 13 8.91 -2.47 -4.61
N SER A 14 8.48 -2.14 -5.82
CA SER A 14 8.24 -3.09 -6.91
C SER A 14 7.23 -4.21 -6.58
N LEU A 15 6.41 -4.03 -5.53
CA LEU A 15 5.39 -5.00 -5.14
C LEU A 15 4.22 -4.97 -6.13
N ASN A 16 3.99 -6.08 -6.80
CA ASN A 16 2.80 -6.27 -7.60
C ASN A 16 1.60 -6.59 -6.69
N ARG A 17 0.48 -5.86 -6.86
CA ARG A 17 -0.78 -6.10 -6.12
C ARG A 17 -1.27 -7.55 -6.20
N HIS A 18 -0.99 -8.26 -7.30
CA HIS A 18 -1.42 -9.64 -7.51
C HIS A 18 -0.69 -10.64 -6.60
N MET A 19 0.37 -10.21 -5.91
CA MET A 19 1.10 -11.03 -4.94
C MET A 19 0.54 -10.94 -3.51
N ILE A 20 -0.52 -10.14 -3.29
CA ILE A 20 -1.09 -9.91 -1.97
C ILE A 20 -2.41 -10.68 -1.85
N GLY A 21 -2.57 -11.44 -0.77
CA GLY A 21 -3.75 -12.28 -0.52
C GLY A 21 -5.05 -11.48 -0.52
N ASN A 22 -5.05 -10.33 0.16
CA ASN A 22 -6.20 -9.41 0.14
C ASN A 22 -6.40 -8.68 -1.20
N TYR A 23 -5.68 -9.01 -2.28
CA TYR A 23 -6.03 -8.61 -3.64
C TYR A 23 -6.25 -9.83 -4.57
N GLY A 24 -6.37 -11.03 -4.01
CA GLY A 24 -6.59 -12.29 -4.73
C GLY A 24 -5.32 -13.10 -5.02
N GLY A 25 -4.16 -12.67 -4.52
CA GLY A 25 -2.91 -13.43 -4.67
C GLY A 25 -2.91 -14.73 -3.89
N THR A 26 -2.42 -15.81 -4.49
CA THR A 26 -2.38 -17.15 -3.87
C THR A 26 -0.97 -17.74 -3.77
N GLU A 27 0.03 -17.07 -4.35
CA GLU A 27 1.42 -17.57 -4.38
C GLU A 27 2.12 -17.45 -3.02
N PHE A 28 1.83 -16.38 -2.27
CA PHE A 28 2.48 -16.09 -0.99
C PHE A 28 1.47 -15.83 0.13
N GLU A 29 1.81 -16.29 1.32
CA GLU A 29 1.08 -15.93 2.53
C GLU A 29 1.41 -14.48 2.94
N THR A 30 0.37 -13.68 3.14
CA THR A 30 0.48 -12.26 3.53
C THR A 30 -0.31 -11.94 4.81
N PRO A 31 -0.13 -12.71 5.90
CA PRO A 31 -1.04 -12.69 7.06
C PRO A 31 -1.10 -11.31 7.75
N ASN A 32 0.01 -10.58 7.81
CA ASN A 32 0.04 -9.26 8.43
C ASN A 32 -0.72 -8.20 7.61
N ILE A 33 -0.59 -8.22 6.29
CA ILE A 33 -1.34 -7.32 5.38
C ILE A 33 -2.82 -7.68 5.43
N ASN A 34 -3.14 -8.98 5.43
CA ASN A 34 -4.51 -9.47 5.47
C ASN A 34 -5.23 -9.03 6.76
N ARG A 35 -4.56 -9.19 7.92
CA ARG A 35 -5.06 -8.71 9.22
C ARG A 35 -5.21 -7.18 9.26
N PHE A 36 -4.29 -6.43 8.65
CA PHE A 36 -4.39 -4.97 8.60
C PHE A 36 -5.61 -4.51 7.77
N ALA A 37 -5.84 -5.14 6.62
CA ALA A 37 -6.94 -4.78 5.73
C ALA A 37 -8.34 -5.09 6.30
N GLN A 38 -8.48 -5.99 7.29
CA GLN A 38 -9.75 -6.20 8.01
C GLN A 38 -10.21 -4.98 8.81
N ARG A 39 -9.30 -4.06 9.14
CA ARG A 39 -9.57 -2.87 9.97
C ARG A 39 -9.18 -1.56 9.27
N ALA A 40 -8.98 -1.60 7.95
CA ALA A 40 -8.53 -0.48 7.15
C ALA A 40 -9.36 -0.34 5.87
N VAL A 41 -9.27 0.81 5.22
CA VAL A 41 -9.86 1.00 3.90
C VAL A 41 -8.89 0.46 2.85
N ARG A 42 -9.39 -0.41 1.97
CA ARG A 42 -8.64 -0.97 0.84
C ARG A 42 -9.03 -0.27 -0.46
N PHE A 43 -8.05 0.24 -1.21
CA PHE A 43 -8.28 0.88 -2.50
C PHE A 43 -8.07 -0.12 -3.65
N ASN A 44 -9.12 -0.37 -4.44
CA ASN A 44 -9.02 -1.29 -5.58
C ASN A 44 -8.50 -0.64 -6.87
N ARG A 45 -8.44 0.71 -6.89
CA ARG A 45 -8.07 1.55 -8.03
C ARG A 45 -7.03 2.61 -7.65
N HIS A 46 -5.98 2.20 -6.94
CA HIS A 46 -4.82 3.06 -6.66
C HIS A 46 -3.82 2.94 -7.81
N PHE A 47 -3.34 4.09 -8.30
CA PHE A 47 -2.35 4.19 -9.38
C PHE A 47 -1.21 5.09 -8.91
N THR A 48 0.01 4.77 -9.34
CA THR A 48 1.17 5.66 -9.16
C THR A 48 1.06 6.86 -10.09
N GLY A 49 1.52 8.03 -9.65
CA GLY A 49 1.58 9.24 -10.48
C GLY A 49 2.62 9.13 -11.60
N SER A 50 3.78 8.56 -11.27
CA SER A 50 4.92 8.38 -12.18
C SER A 50 5.61 7.03 -12.00
N LEU A 51 6.49 6.70 -12.94
CA LEU A 51 7.43 5.56 -12.91
C LEU A 51 8.76 5.97 -13.56
N PRO A 52 9.95 5.46 -13.15
CA PRO A 52 10.20 4.39 -12.18
C PRO A 52 10.27 4.88 -10.73
N CYS A 53 10.98 4.17 -9.84
CA CYS A 53 11.00 4.39 -8.39
C CYS A 53 11.28 5.84 -7.94
N MET A 54 12.24 6.54 -8.54
CA MET A 54 12.60 7.91 -8.15
C MET A 54 11.45 8.92 -8.33
N PRO A 55 10.85 9.07 -9.54
CA PRO A 55 9.72 9.99 -9.70
C PRO A 55 8.47 9.52 -8.94
N ALA A 56 8.21 8.21 -8.85
CA ALA A 56 7.09 7.70 -8.04
C ALA A 56 7.19 8.11 -6.56
N ARG A 57 8.40 8.07 -5.98
CA ARG A 57 8.66 8.50 -4.60
C ARG A 57 8.56 10.02 -4.45
N HIS A 58 9.02 10.77 -5.44
CA HIS A 58 8.90 12.24 -5.46
C HIS A 58 7.43 12.66 -5.39
N ASP A 59 6.56 12.11 -6.25
CA ASP A 59 5.12 12.43 -6.28
C ASP A 59 4.42 12.16 -4.94
N ILE A 60 4.77 11.06 -4.27
CA ILE A 60 4.20 10.72 -2.94
C ILE A 60 4.58 11.75 -1.87
N LEU A 61 5.80 12.29 -1.94
CA LEU A 61 6.34 13.18 -0.90
C LEU A 61 6.01 14.65 -1.14
N CYS A 62 5.83 15.05 -2.40
CA CYS A 62 5.58 16.43 -2.79
C CYS A 62 4.11 16.72 -3.09
N GLY A 63 3.29 15.70 -3.34
CA GLY A 63 1.92 15.86 -3.84
C GLY A 63 1.88 16.31 -5.29
#